data_AF-A0A139IUD7-F1
#
_entry.id   AF-A0A139IUD7-F1
#
_cell.length_a   1.000
_cell.length_b   1.000
_cell.length_c   1.000
_cell.angle_alpha   90.00
_cell.angle_beta   90.00
_cell.angle_gamma   90.00
#
_symmetry.space_group_name_H-M   'P 1'
#
loop_
_entity.id
_entity.type
_entity.pdbx_description
1 polymer ?
#
loop_
_entity_poly.entity_id
_entity_poly.type
_entity_poly.pdbx_seq_one_letter_code
_entity_poly.pdbx_strand_id
1 'polypeptide(L)'
;MLRTSLLVRVHCLRSFQHWSIACGTRIRSRNTKASGREVLMFTSLCMWCSARKGHRTLILVRFIPPYCFATLTRHSSIQNSTQKQISNREIGQYKMPARKRNATEMEQSSGSDANITTEDIAPDGDVIFEVGDETRRRLRVSSKILSTVSPVFKTWLGPYFREGQLSRDASNPVTIELPEDQPQAMSDMCNLLHFRRVLELGFINVELGRECERASRVLEFAIVVDKYCCTEALYLQAQSILQYGNHFGEERLPTSRDADTLTAAYLLNQGMLFRKISLDLIMCSTLPLTELRSASHPDILPQGISLVLNLRRNASFATLVDAVELLCDISCYNCDNRDYVHLLRHLTEGLEINRFPIENEARGPSLHWIQKRLRGLDPLKMDARSITCHRYMYHPYEASIPREAFADMADSLDKVSDGLCLQCVREKGLSECLKRCFDPSHIDA
;
A
#
# COMPACT_ATOMS: atom_id res chain seq x y z
N MET A 1 59.55 -7.34 -18.47
CA MET A 1 59.91 -8.74 -18.78
C MET A 1 58.95 -9.65 -18.02
N LEU A 2 58.22 -10.48 -18.78
CA LEU A 2 57.59 -11.80 -18.50
C LEU A 2 56.72 -11.98 -17.23
N ARG A 3 55.38 -12.14 -17.32
CA ARG A 3 54.52 -13.29 -17.79
C ARG A 3 54.59 -14.49 -16.82
N THR A 4 53.51 -15.09 -16.31
CA THR A 4 52.28 -15.70 -16.92
C THR A 4 51.18 -15.82 -15.83
N SER A 5 49.88 -15.50 -16.00
CA SER A 5 48.78 -16.01 -16.86
C SER A 5 48.25 -17.42 -16.55
N LEU A 6 47.00 -17.53 -16.07
CA LEU A 6 45.98 -18.40 -16.69
C LEU A 6 44.55 -17.93 -16.37
N LEU A 7 43.80 -17.59 -17.43
CA LEU A 7 42.35 -17.42 -17.50
C LEU A 7 41.67 -18.78 -17.67
N VAL A 8 40.45 -18.95 -17.15
CA VAL A 8 39.40 -19.72 -17.83
C VAL A 8 38.08 -18.96 -17.75
N ARG A 9 37.55 -18.63 -18.93
CA ARG A 9 36.22 -18.06 -19.20
C ARG A 9 35.62 -18.98 -20.26
N VAL A 10 34.47 -19.60 -20.02
CA VAL A 10 33.64 -20.21 -21.08
C VAL A 10 32.16 -19.98 -20.76
N HIS A 11 31.48 -19.38 -21.74
CA HIS A 11 30.04 -19.25 -21.92
C HIS A 11 29.29 -20.58 -21.87
N CYS A 12 28.04 -20.59 -21.38
CA CYS A 12 26.94 -21.11 -22.22
C CYS A 12 25.57 -20.60 -21.78
N LEU A 13 24.92 -19.91 -22.72
CA LEU A 13 23.51 -19.59 -22.81
C LEU A 13 22.69 -20.83 -23.20
N ARG A 14 21.38 -20.77 -22.90
CA ARG A 14 20.26 -21.57 -23.45
C ARG A 14 20.15 -23.02 -23.01
N SER A 15 19.04 -23.35 -22.33
CA SER A 15 17.98 -24.26 -22.80
C SER A 15 17.08 -24.63 -21.63
N PHE A 16 15.79 -24.25 -21.66
CA PHE A 16 14.65 -25.04 -21.16
C PHE A 16 13.33 -24.29 -21.49
N GLN A 17 13.09 -24.16 -22.79
CA GLN A 17 11.73 -24.22 -23.35
C GLN A 17 11.59 -25.61 -23.98
N HIS A 18 10.35 -26.10 -24.10
CA HIS A 18 9.90 -27.46 -24.45
C HIS A 18 9.83 -28.43 -23.28
N TRP A 19 8.64 -28.56 -22.70
CA TRP A 19 8.00 -29.85 -22.44
C TRP A 19 6.52 -29.66 -22.76
N SER A 20 6.21 -29.79 -24.06
CA SER A 20 4.86 -29.86 -24.59
C SER A 20 4.78 -31.18 -25.35
N ILE A 21 3.73 -31.96 -25.06
CA ILE A 21 3.20 -33.07 -25.86
C ILE A 21 4.04 -34.36 -25.85
N ALA A 22 3.63 -35.32 -25.01
CA ALA A 22 3.62 -36.76 -25.37
C ALA A 22 2.86 -37.58 -24.33
N CYS A 23 1.54 -37.72 -24.47
CA CYS A 23 0.87 -38.98 -24.14
C CYS A 23 -0.42 -39.07 -24.95
N GLY A 24 -0.27 -39.53 -26.19
CA GLY A 24 -1.40 -39.94 -27.01
C GLY A 24 -1.97 -41.23 -26.45
N THR A 25 -3.22 -41.19 -25.99
CA THR A 25 -4.03 -42.40 -25.82
C THR A 25 -5.27 -42.27 -26.69
N ARG A 26 -5.37 -43.23 -27.61
CA ARG A 26 -6.27 -43.33 -28.74
C ARG A 26 -7.66 -43.74 -28.24
N ILE A 27 -8.64 -42.84 -28.23
CA ILE A 27 -10.05 -43.22 -27.99
C ILE A 27 -10.64 -43.72 -29.32
N ARG A 28 -10.80 -45.04 -29.45
CA ARG A 28 -11.64 -45.67 -30.46
C ARG A 28 -13.10 -45.55 -30.00
N SER A 29 -13.95 -45.00 -30.85
CA SER A 29 -15.40 -45.02 -30.69
C SER A 29 -15.94 -46.44 -30.82
N ARG A 30 -16.80 -46.86 -29.89
CA ARG A 30 -17.81 -47.89 -30.13
C ARG A 30 -19.11 -47.49 -29.47
N ASN A 31 -20.11 -47.32 -30.32
CA ASN A 31 -21.53 -47.24 -30.01
C ASN A 31 -22.00 -48.51 -29.30
N THR A 32 -22.65 -48.36 -28.15
CA THR A 32 -23.81 -49.18 -27.75
C THR A 32 -24.68 -48.40 -26.78
N LYS A 33 -25.95 -48.24 -27.13
CA LYS A 33 -27.04 -47.73 -26.30
C LYS A 33 -27.40 -48.77 -25.22
N ALA A 34 -27.63 -48.35 -23.98
CA ALA A 34 -28.75 -48.81 -23.13
C ALA A 34 -28.73 -48.11 -21.75
N SER A 35 -29.93 -47.95 -21.23
CA SER A 35 -30.40 -47.31 -20.00
C SER A 35 -29.81 -47.80 -18.67
N GLY A 36 -29.82 -46.93 -17.66
CA GLY A 36 -29.82 -47.34 -16.24
C GLY A 36 -29.18 -46.32 -15.31
N ARG A 37 -29.94 -45.85 -14.32
CA ARG A 37 -29.44 -45.03 -13.19
C ARG A 37 -28.44 -45.85 -12.37
N GLU A 38 -27.25 -45.31 -12.13
CA GLU A 38 -26.44 -45.62 -10.94
C GLU A 38 -25.37 -44.53 -10.75
N VAL A 39 -25.43 -43.85 -9.61
CA VAL A 39 -24.40 -42.91 -9.13
C VAL A 39 -23.38 -43.75 -8.37
N LEU A 40 -22.23 -44.02 -9.00
CA LEU A 40 -21.07 -44.61 -8.34
C LEU A 40 -20.01 -43.54 -8.12
N MET A 41 -19.77 -43.19 -6.85
CA MET A 41 -18.60 -42.42 -6.42
C MET A 41 -17.34 -43.28 -6.65
N PHE A 42 -16.44 -42.82 -7.53
CA PHE A 42 -15.08 -43.35 -7.61
C PHE A 42 -14.16 -42.55 -6.68
N THR A 43 -13.77 -43.15 -5.55
CA THR A 43 -12.62 -42.72 -4.76
C THR A 43 -11.34 -43.21 -5.43
N SER A 44 -10.49 -42.29 -5.91
CA SER A 44 -9.16 -42.63 -6.41
C SER A 44 -8.12 -42.47 -5.30
N LEU A 45 -7.63 -43.59 -4.77
CA LEU A 45 -6.39 -43.67 -4.01
C LEU A 45 -5.21 -43.60 -4.99
N CYS A 46 -4.36 -42.58 -4.90
CA CYS A 46 -3.03 -42.60 -5.52
C CYS A 46 -1.98 -42.83 -4.43
N MET A 47 -1.47 -44.06 -4.31
CA MET A 47 -0.21 -44.34 -3.61
C MET A 47 0.95 -44.16 -4.57
N TRP A 48 1.91 -43.31 -4.20
CA TRP A 48 3.22 -43.24 -4.86
C TRP A 48 4.24 -43.99 -4.00
N CYS A 49 4.74 -45.12 -4.49
CA CYS A 49 5.86 -45.84 -3.89
C CYS A 49 7.10 -45.65 -4.78
N SER A 50 8.07 -44.87 -4.32
CA SER A 50 9.41 -44.84 -4.91
C SER A 50 10.35 -45.63 -4.01
N ALA A 51 10.75 -46.82 -4.47
CA ALA A 51 11.67 -47.70 -3.78
C ALA A 51 13.11 -47.40 -4.22
N ARG A 52 13.87 -46.68 -3.40
CA ARG A 52 15.34 -46.81 -3.32
C ARG A 52 15.79 -46.77 -1.86
N LYS A 53 16.77 -47.62 -1.56
CA LYS A 53 17.17 -48.17 -0.26
C LYS A 53 17.49 -47.11 0.81
N GLY A 54 16.99 -47.38 2.03
CA GLY A 54 17.55 -46.89 3.30
C GLY A 54 16.87 -45.66 3.89
N HIS A 55 16.27 -45.83 5.08
CA HIS A 55 15.49 -44.87 5.90
C HIS A 55 14.01 -44.72 5.54
N ARG A 56 13.15 -45.37 6.35
CA ARG A 56 11.71 -45.16 6.40
C ARG A 56 11.41 -43.97 7.32
N THR A 57 11.11 -42.82 6.75
CA THR A 57 10.39 -41.74 7.46
C THR A 57 8.95 -41.77 6.95
N LEU A 58 8.01 -42.17 7.81
CA LEU A 58 6.57 -42.06 7.53
C LEU A 58 6.19 -40.59 7.62
N ILE A 59 6.04 -39.93 6.46
CA ILE A 59 5.39 -38.62 6.39
C ILE A 59 3.87 -38.90 6.35
N LEU A 60 3.21 -38.69 7.48
CA LEU A 60 1.75 -38.61 7.56
C LEU A 60 1.29 -37.34 6.83
N VAL A 61 0.86 -37.49 5.58
CA VAL A 61 0.15 -36.41 4.88
C VAL A 61 -1.23 -36.30 5.52
N ARG A 62 -1.41 -35.28 6.37
CA ARG A 62 -2.71 -34.96 7.01
C ARG A 62 -3.77 -34.77 5.92
N PHE A 63 -4.92 -35.41 6.12
CA PHE A 63 -6.08 -35.30 5.24
C PHE A 63 -6.67 -33.89 5.37
N ILE A 64 -6.55 -33.08 4.32
CA ILE A 64 -7.15 -31.74 4.26
C ILE A 64 -8.62 -31.89 3.86
N PRO A 65 -9.60 -31.38 4.63
CA PRO A 65 -11.00 -31.41 4.24
C PRO A 65 -11.21 -30.69 2.89
N PRO A 66 -12.11 -31.17 2.02
CA PRO A 66 -12.28 -30.67 0.66
C PRO A 66 -12.65 -29.17 0.57
N TYR A 67 -13.19 -28.58 1.64
CA TYR A 67 -13.51 -27.15 1.72
C TYR A 67 -12.26 -26.26 1.85
N CYS A 68 -11.16 -26.72 2.45
CA CYS A 68 -9.94 -25.94 2.63
C CYS A 68 -9.03 -25.98 1.39
N PHE A 69 -9.02 -27.08 0.63
CA PHE A 69 -8.16 -27.24 -0.53
C PHE A 69 -8.56 -26.32 -1.69
N ALA A 70 -9.86 -26.10 -1.91
CA ALA A 70 -10.38 -25.22 -2.97
C ALA A 70 -10.03 -23.74 -2.73
N THR A 71 -10.01 -23.30 -1.47
CA THR A 71 -9.66 -21.92 -1.10
C THR A 71 -8.15 -21.71 -1.16
N LEU A 72 -7.34 -22.64 -0.63
CA LEU A 72 -5.88 -22.55 -0.70
C LEU A 72 -5.32 -22.64 -2.13
N THR A 73 -5.90 -23.48 -2.98
CA THR A 73 -5.50 -23.56 -4.40
C THR A 73 -5.92 -22.33 -5.21
N ARG A 74 -7.04 -21.67 -4.88
CA ARG A 74 -7.41 -20.37 -5.46
C ARG A 74 -6.43 -19.26 -5.10
N HIS A 75 -6.05 -19.13 -3.83
CA HIS A 75 -5.12 -18.09 -3.39
C HIS A 75 -3.71 -18.29 -3.95
N SER A 76 -3.21 -19.54 -4.01
CA SER A 76 -1.92 -19.86 -4.63
C SER A 76 -1.91 -19.64 -6.16
N SER A 77 -3.02 -19.93 -6.85
CA SER A 77 -3.13 -19.71 -8.31
C SER A 77 -3.22 -18.22 -8.66
N ILE A 78 -3.88 -17.41 -7.83
CA ILE A 78 -3.93 -15.95 -7.99
C ILE A 78 -2.52 -15.36 -7.80
N GLN A 79 -1.80 -15.71 -6.72
CA GLN A 79 -0.44 -15.23 -6.45
C GLN A 79 0.54 -15.53 -7.61
N ASN A 80 0.51 -16.75 -8.15
CA ASN A 80 1.38 -17.14 -9.26
C ASN A 80 1.00 -16.47 -10.59
N SER A 81 -0.28 -16.17 -10.82
CA SER A 81 -0.74 -15.46 -12.02
C SER A 81 -0.35 -13.97 -12.02
N THR A 82 -0.44 -13.32 -10.85
CA THR A 82 -0.13 -11.89 -10.69
C THR A 82 1.36 -11.62 -10.72
N GLN A 83 2.18 -12.50 -10.11
CA GLN A 83 3.65 -12.37 -10.14
C GLN A 83 4.23 -12.52 -11.57
N LYS A 84 3.59 -13.34 -12.42
CA LYS A 84 3.96 -13.53 -13.82
C LYS A 84 3.51 -12.37 -14.74
N GLN A 85 2.49 -11.61 -14.34
CA GLN A 85 2.07 -10.38 -15.05
C GLN A 85 2.96 -9.19 -14.70
N ILE A 86 3.45 -9.10 -13.45
CA ILE A 86 4.34 -8.02 -12.98
C ILE A 86 5.74 -8.12 -13.61
N SER A 87 6.25 -9.33 -13.89
CA SER A 87 7.58 -9.50 -14.49
C SER A 87 7.70 -9.08 -15.97
N ASN A 88 6.58 -8.83 -16.65
CA ASN A 88 6.53 -8.66 -18.11
C ASN A 88 6.32 -7.22 -18.60
N ARG A 89 6.30 -6.21 -17.73
CA ARG A 89 6.18 -4.80 -18.16
C ARG A 89 7.54 -4.11 -18.11
N GLU A 90 8.10 -3.89 -19.29
CA GLU A 90 9.32 -3.12 -19.51
C GLU A 90 9.13 -1.66 -19.05
N ILE A 91 10.14 -1.16 -18.33
CA ILE A 91 10.21 0.19 -17.75
C ILE A 91 10.50 1.18 -18.89
N GLY A 92 9.46 1.83 -19.40
CA GLY A 92 9.59 2.97 -20.32
C GLY A 92 9.90 4.26 -19.55
N GLN A 93 10.96 4.97 -19.94
CA GLN A 93 11.27 6.31 -19.46
C GLN A 93 10.09 7.26 -19.71
N TYR A 94 9.54 7.82 -18.64
CA TYR A 94 8.45 8.80 -18.67
C TYR A 94 8.98 10.15 -19.16
N LYS A 95 8.41 10.64 -20.28
CA LYS A 95 8.51 12.03 -20.75
C LYS A 95 7.11 12.65 -20.61
N MET A 96 7.01 13.78 -19.91
CA MET A 96 5.75 14.51 -19.80
C MET A 96 5.22 14.91 -21.19
N PRO A 97 3.91 14.76 -21.47
CA PRO A 97 3.34 15.22 -22.72
C PRO A 97 3.20 16.74 -22.70
N ALA A 98 3.96 17.43 -23.56
CA ALA A 98 3.72 18.83 -23.85
C ALA A 98 2.37 18.99 -24.56
N ARG A 99 1.42 19.67 -23.91
CA ARG A 99 0.11 20.01 -24.47
C ARG A 99 0.29 21.08 -25.55
N LYS A 100 0.30 20.68 -26.83
CA LYS A 100 0.20 21.62 -27.95
C LYS A 100 -1.23 22.18 -28.00
N ARG A 101 -1.43 23.46 -27.70
CA ARG A 101 -2.67 24.18 -28.01
C ARG A 101 -2.66 24.58 -29.50
N ASN A 102 -3.81 24.47 -30.17
CA ASN A 102 -3.98 24.83 -31.58
C ASN A 102 -4.13 26.36 -31.71
N ALA A 103 -3.65 26.92 -32.83
CA ALA A 103 -3.54 28.36 -33.08
C ALA A 103 -4.85 29.17 -32.96
N THR A 104 -6.00 28.52 -32.86
CA THR A 104 -7.33 29.14 -32.78
C THR A 104 -7.75 29.56 -31.36
N GLU A 105 -7.02 29.15 -30.31
CA GLU A 105 -7.29 29.54 -28.91
C GLU A 105 -6.61 30.87 -28.51
N MET A 106 -5.89 31.53 -29.43
CA MET A 106 -5.13 32.77 -29.13
C MET A 106 -5.97 34.06 -29.12
N GLU A 107 -7.21 34.07 -29.60
CA GLU A 107 -7.96 35.33 -29.81
C GLU A 107 -9.04 35.64 -28.76
N GLN A 108 -9.11 34.92 -27.63
CA GLN A 108 -10.07 35.21 -26.55
C GLN A 108 -9.45 35.24 -25.14
N SER A 109 -8.28 35.87 -24.97
CA SER A 109 -7.70 36.15 -23.63
C SER A 109 -7.47 37.64 -23.33
N SER A 110 -8.09 38.55 -24.11
CA SER A 110 -8.06 39.99 -23.82
C SER A 110 -9.25 40.37 -22.93
N GLY A 111 -9.17 40.09 -21.62
CA GLY A 111 -10.18 40.61 -20.70
C GLY A 111 -10.20 40.04 -19.30
N SER A 112 -9.18 40.35 -18.48
CA SER A 112 -9.35 40.77 -17.06
C SER A 112 -8.00 40.94 -16.35
N ASP A 113 -7.21 41.95 -16.74
CA ASP A 113 -6.13 42.50 -15.89
C ASP A 113 -6.71 43.31 -14.71
N ALA A 114 -7.65 42.72 -13.97
CA ALA A 114 -8.23 43.31 -12.78
C ALA A 114 -7.21 43.22 -11.64
N ASN A 115 -6.36 44.24 -11.53
CA ASN A 115 -5.59 44.64 -10.35
C ASN A 115 -5.07 43.47 -9.49
N ILE A 116 -4.22 42.60 -10.07
CA ILE A 116 -3.56 41.53 -9.32
C ILE A 116 -2.59 42.17 -8.33
N THR A 117 -2.97 42.17 -7.04
CA THR A 117 -2.13 42.67 -5.96
C THR A 117 -0.93 41.75 -5.77
N THR A 118 0.24 42.34 -5.54
CA THR A 118 1.46 41.58 -5.25
C THR A 118 1.51 41.25 -3.76
N GLU A 119 1.65 39.97 -3.44
CA GLU A 119 1.91 39.48 -2.09
C GLU A 119 3.39 39.65 -1.77
N ASP A 120 3.72 40.61 -0.90
CA ASP A 120 5.09 40.88 -0.47
C ASP A 120 5.56 39.86 0.59
N ILE A 121 5.94 38.66 0.14
CA ILE A 121 6.55 37.60 0.97
C ILE A 121 7.94 38.02 1.45
N ALA A 122 8.70 38.71 0.60
CA ALA A 122 9.93 39.41 0.96
C ALA A 122 9.82 40.87 0.50
N PRO A 123 9.69 41.85 1.41
CA PRO A 123 9.58 43.26 1.05
C PRO A 123 10.79 43.80 0.28
N ASP A 124 11.97 43.25 0.55
CA ASP A 124 13.24 43.50 -0.13
C ASP A 124 13.52 42.48 -1.26
N GLY A 125 12.50 41.68 -1.63
CA GLY A 125 12.60 40.68 -2.68
C GLY A 125 12.93 41.30 -4.03
N ASP A 126 13.75 40.59 -4.80
CA ASP A 126 14.29 40.97 -6.10
C ASP A 126 13.68 40.15 -7.25
N VAL A 127 12.75 39.25 -6.93
CA VAL A 127 12.00 38.44 -7.90
C VAL A 127 10.50 38.51 -7.58
N ILE A 128 9.67 38.58 -8.62
CA ILE A 128 8.22 38.42 -8.55
C ILE A 128 7.86 37.17 -9.36
N PHE A 129 7.25 36.17 -8.73
CA PHE A 129 6.62 35.06 -9.45
C PHE A 129 5.19 35.43 -9.83
N GLU A 130 4.85 35.31 -11.11
CA GLU A 130 3.47 35.38 -11.59
C GLU A 130 2.96 33.95 -11.83
N VAL A 131 2.15 33.44 -10.92
CA VAL A 131 1.84 32.01 -10.81
C VAL A 131 0.40 31.73 -11.22
N GLY A 132 0.20 30.70 -12.06
CA GLY A 132 -1.08 30.26 -12.58
C GLY A 132 -1.53 30.98 -13.86
N ASP A 133 -2.40 30.35 -14.63
CA ASP A 133 -3.01 30.95 -15.83
C ASP A 133 -4.28 31.75 -15.49
N GLU A 134 -5.25 31.11 -14.83
CA GLU A 134 -6.60 31.65 -14.58
C GLU A 134 -6.73 32.41 -13.26
N THR A 135 -6.08 31.91 -12.19
CA THR A 135 -6.11 32.50 -10.84
C THR A 135 -4.74 33.06 -10.47
N ARG A 136 -4.29 34.04 -11.26
CA ARG A 136 -2.93 34.58 -11.15
C ARG A 136 -2.63 35.14 -9.77
N ARG A 137 -1.46 34.80 -9.23
CA ARG A 137 -0.89 35.45 -8.04
C ARG A 137 0.48 36.01 -8.36
N ARG A 138 0.76 37.21 -7.82
CA ARG A 138 2.08 37.82 -7.88
C ARG A 138 2.74 37.70 -6.52
N LEU A 139 3.85 36.98 -6.43
CA LEU A 139 4.55 36.68 -5.19
C LEU A 139 5.92 37.31 -5.22
N ARG A 140 6.16 38.32 -4.38
CA ARG A 140 7.49 38.94 -4.30
C ARG A 140 8.35 38.21 -3.27
N VAL A 141 9.49 37.69 -3.73
CA VAL A 141 10.36 36.76 -2.99
C VAL A 141 11.83 37.14 -3.14
N SER A 142 12.70 36.56 -2.30
CA SER A 142 14.15 36.76 -2.40
C SER A 142 14.79 35.62 -3.17
N SER A 143 15.40 35.94 -4.31
CA SER A 143 16.18 35.00 -5.11
C SER A 143 17.31 34.34 -4.30
N LYS A 144 17.89 35.07 -3.34
CA LYS A 144 18.97 34.61 -2.48
C LYS A 144 18.50 33.48 -1.55
N ILE A 145 17.34 33.65 -0.90
CA ILE A 145 16.77 32.61 -0.03
C ILE A 145 16.44 31.37 -0.88
N LEU A 146 15.73 31.55 -1.99
CA LEU A 146 15.36 30.46 -2.90
C LEU A 146 16.59 29.69 -3.44
N SER A 147 17.63 30.40 -3.86
CA SER A 147 18.87 29.80 -4.37
C SER A 147 19.71 29.12 -3.28
N THR A 148 19.51 29.48 -2.02
CA THR A 148 20.19 28.84 -0.88
C THR A 148 19.55 27.50 -0.56
N VAL A 149 18.22 27.42 -0.62
CA VAL A 149 17.44 26.26 -0.18
C VAL A 149 17.12 25.25 -1.29
N SER A 150 17.13 25.69 -2.55
CA SER A 150 16.75 24.85 -3.70
C SER A 150 17.84 24.84 -4.77
N PRO A 151 18.30 23.65 -5.20
CA PRO A 151 19.22 23.54 -6.33
C PRO A 151 18.56 23.96 -7.66
N VAL A 152 17.24 23.79 -7.79
CA VAL A 152 16.47 24.20 -8.97
C VAL A 152 16.50 25.72 -9.09
N PHE A 153 16.11 26.44 -8.03
CA PHE A 153 16.15 27.90 -8.04
C PHE A 153 17.57 28.44 -8.17
N LYS A 154 18.57 27.81 -7.52
CA LYS A 154 19.98 28.18 -7.68
C LYS A 154 20.44 28.13 -9.13
N THR A 155 20.01 27.10 -9.84
CA THR A 155 20.36 26.88 -11.24
C THR A 155 19.61 27.85 -12.14
N TRP A 156 18.29 27.94 -11.97
CA TRP A 156 17.40 28.74 -12.79
C TRP A 156 17.61 30.26 -12.62
N LEU A 157 17.92 30.71 -11.41
CA LEU A 157 18.24 32.11 -11.11
C LEU A 157 19.75 32.39 -11.23
N GLY A 158 20.55 31.39 -11.59
CA GLY A 158 21.99 31.50 -11.82
C GLY A 158 22.35 31.99 -13.23
N PRO A 159 23.62 32.29 -13.52
CA PRO A 159 24.05 33.01 -14.73
C PRO A 159 23.82 32.26 -16.05
N TYR A 160 23.44 30.99 -16.02
CA TYR A 160 23.26 30.14 -17.20
C TYR A 160 21.87 30.25 -17.84
N PHE A 161 20.90 30.82 -17.13
CA PHE A 161 19.54 31.01 -17.62
C PHE A 161 19.27 32.49 -17.88
N ARG A 162 18.34 32.77 -18.80
CA ARG A 162 18.01 34.14 -19.21
C ARG A 162 17.51 34.96 -18.03
N GLU A 163 16.63 34.37 -17.22
CA GLU A 163 16.07 34.91 -15.99
C GLU A 163 17.18 35.26 -14.99
N GLY A 164 18.23 34.43 -15.00
CA GLY A 164 19.46 34.57 -14.23
C GLY A 164 20.29 35.81 -14.53
N GLN A 165 20.32 36.23 -15.80
CA GLN A 165 21.18 37.28 -16.33
C GLN A 165 20.56 38.67 -16.25
N LEU A 166 19.26 38.75 -15.93
CA LEU A 166 18.57 40.02 -15.78
C LEU A 166 19.07 40.75 -14.53
N SER A 167 19.35 42.06 -14.69
CA SER A 167 19.63 42.94 -13.56
C SER A 167 18.40 42.99 -12.66
N ARG A 168 18.57 42.58 -11.41
CA ARG A 168 17.48 42.49 -10.44
C ARG A 168 17.92 43.06 -9.11
N ASP A 169 17.05 43.83 -8.50
CA ASP A 169 17.22 44.35 -7.15
C ASP A 169 15.84 44.64 -6.53
N ALA A 170 15.82 45.06 -5.27
CA ALA A 170 14.56 45.36 -4.58
C ALA A 170 13.81 46.58 -5.16
N SER A 171 14.47 47.48 -5.87
CA SER A 171 13.80 48.61 -6.52
C SER A 171 13.24 48.25 -7.90
N ASN A 172 13.87 47.29 -8.57
CA ASN A 172 13.48 46.79 -9.88
C ASN A 172 13.49 45.24 -9.89
N PRO A 173 12.49 44.60 -9.27
CA PRO A 173 12.43 43.15 -9.20
C PRO A 173 12.07 42.55 -10.56
N VAL A 174 12.67 41.40 -10.88
CA VAL A 174 12.41 40.68 -12.14
C VAL A 174 11.15 39.83 -12.00
N THR A 175 10.22 39.95 -12.95
CA THR A 175 9.02 39.10 -12.99
C THR A 175 9.31 37.81 -13.78
N ILE A 176 8.89 36.68 -13.23
CA ILE A 176 9.05 35.35 -13.82
C ILE A 176 7.69 34.66 -13.82
N GLU A 177 7.25 34.22 -14.99
CA GLU A 177 5.95 33.56 -15.19
C GLU A 177 6.03 32.06 -14.89
N LEU A 178 5.04 31.57 -14.15
CA LEU A 178 4.86 30.18 -13.70
C LEU A 178 3.41 29.73 -13.95
N PRO A 179 2.95 29.69 -15.22
CA PRO A 179 1.53 29.47 -15.55
C PRO A 179 0.99 28.10 -15.15
N GLU A 180 1.86 27.09 -15.12
CA GLU A 180 1.48 25.69 -14.84
C GLU A 180 1.44 25.35 -13.35
N ASP A 181 1.94 26.23 -12.47
CA ASP A 181 2.01 25.97 -11.04
C ASP A 181 0.72 26.39 -10.32
N GLN A 182 0.39 25.64 -9.27
CA GLN A 182 -0.76 25.93 -8.43
C GLN A 182 -0.48 27.18 -7.56
N PRO A 183 -1.23 28.29 -7.71
CA PRO A 183 -0.88 29.59 -7.12
C PRO A 183 -0.79 29.61 -5.59
N GLN A 184 -1.74 28.97 -4.91
CA GLN A 184 -1.76 28.89 -3.45
C GLN A 184 -0.65 27.98 -2.92
N ALA A 185 -0.37 26.85 -3.58
CA ALA A 185 0.71 25.94 -3.17
C ALA A 185 2.09 26.60 -3.30
N MET A 186 2.31 27.38 -4.38
CA MET A 186 3.52 28.19 -4.55
C MET A 186 3.63 29.28 -3.47
N SER A 187 2.54 29.99 -3.16
CA SER A 187 2.49 30.97 -2.06
C SER A 187 2.82 30.33 -0.72
N ASP A 188 2.26 29.15 -0.43
CA ASP A 188 2.52 28.41 0.81
C ASP A 188 4.00 28.00 0.91
N MET A 189 4.59 27.42 -0.15
CA MET A 189 6.01 27.07 -0.17
C MET A 189 6.90 28.29 0.03
N CYS A 190 6.65 29.38 -0.72
CA CYS A 190 7.45 30.60 -0.62
C CYS A 190 7.37 31.20 0.79
N ASN A 191 6.18 31.30 1.37
CA ASN A 191 6.02 31.80 2.74
C ASN A 191 6.84 30.96 3.74
N LEU A 192 6.79 29.63 3.67
CA LEU A 192 7.53 28.76 4.58
C LEU A 192 9.06 28.88 4.39
N LEU A 193 9.55 28.92 3.15
CA LEU A 193 10.98 29.13 2.86
C LEU A 193 11.48 30.49 3.36
N HIS A 194 10.60 31.47 3.42
CA HIS A 194 10.84 32.81 3.96
C HIS A 194 10.56 32.92 5.46
N PHE A 195 10.45 31.80 6.18
CA PHE A 195 10.20 31.73 7.62
C PHE A 195 8.91 32.43 8.07
N ARG A 196 7.93 32.54 7.18
CA ARG A 196 6.59 33.03 7.48
C ARG A 196 5.66 31.87 7.83
N ARG A 197 4.67 32.16 8.67
CA ARG A 197 3.67 31.18 9.10
C ARG A 197 2.60 31.03 8.02
N VAL A 198 2.23 29.79 7.73
CA VAL A 198 1.08 29.44 6.87
C VAL A 198 0.07 28.69 7.74
N LEU A 199 -0.91 29.42 8.28
CA LEU A 199 -1.84 28.84 9.26
C LEU A 199 -2.81 27.88 8.59
N GLU A 200 -3.15 28.07 7.33
CA GLU A 200 -4.16 27.30 6.61
C GLU A 200 -3.68 25.87 6.28
N LEU A 201 -2.36 25.66 6.18
CA LEU A 201 -1.75 24.34 6.10
C LEU A 201 -1.63 23.66 7.47
N GLY A 202 -1.73 24.41 8.58
CA GLY A 202 -1.62 23.88 9.93
C GLY A 202 -2.93 23.82 10.72
N PHE A 203 -3.97 24.55 10.31
CA PHE A 203 -5.22 24.72 11.04
C PHE A 203 -6.35 24.98 10.05
N ILE A 204 -7.23 24.01 9.89
CA ILE A 204 -8.59 24.26 9.40
C ILE A 204 -9.50 24.11 10.61
N ASN A 205 -10.44 25.04 10.80
CA ASN A 205 -11.52 24.88 11.76
C ASN A 205 -12.24 23.57 11.41
N VAL A 206 -12.02 22.56 12.26
CA VAL A 206 -12.54 21.18 12.17
C VAL A 206 -14.08 21.18 12.05
N GLU A 207 -14.73 22.28 12.42
CA GLU A 207 -16.17 22.49 12.40
C GLU A 207 -16.85 22.46 11.01
N LEU A 208 -16.10 22.50 9.89
CA LEU A 208 -16.71 22.60 8.55
C LEU A 208 -16.57 21.36 7.65
N GLY A 209 -16.03 20.24 8.12
CA GLY A 209 -15.94 19.01 7.31
C GLY A 209 -15.06 19.12 6.05
N ARG A 210 -14.12 20.08 6.03
CA ARG A 210 -13.25 20.40 4.87
C ARG A 210 -11.95 19.58 4.82
N GLU A 211 -11.98 18.36 5.35
CA GLU A 211 -10.78 17.52 5.46
C GLU A 211 -10.24 17.05 4.10
N CYS A 212 -11.12 16.78 3.14
CA CYS A 212 -10.72 16.43 1.77
C CYS A 212 -10.01 17.60 1.08
N GLU A 213 -10.51 18.82 1.25
CA GLU A 213 -9.88 20.03 0.71
C GLU A 213 -8.49 20.26 1.32
N ARG A 214 -8.34 19.97 2.62
CA ARG A 214 -7.05 20.03 3.31
C ARG A 214 -6.04 19.07 2.67
N ALA A 215 -6.39 17.79 2.57
CA ALA A 215 -5.48 16.78 2.04
C ALA A 215 -5.08 17.08 0.60
N SER A 216 -6.04 17.54 -0.21
CA SER A 216 -5.78 18.00 -1.57
C SER A 216 -4.80 19.19 -1.59
N ARG A 217 -4.99 20.22 -0.75
CA ARG A 217 -4.05 21.35 -0.65
C ARG A 217 -2.65 20.92 -0.17
N VAL A 218 -2.56 20.01 0.79
CA VAL A 218 -1.28 19.46 1.26
C VAL A 218 -0.59 18.68 0.14
N LEU A 219 -1.33 17.95 -0.70
CA LEU A 219 -0.78 17.29 -1.88
C LEU A 219 -0.28 18.30 -2.92
N GLU A 220 -1.03 19.36 -3.24
CA GLU A 220 -0.56 20.43 -4.14
C GLU A 220 0.72 21.09 -3.63
N PHE A 221 0.79 21.37 -2.32
CA PHE A 221 1.99 21.84 -1.67
C PHE A 221 3.16 20.86 -1.84
N ALA A 222 2.92 19.56 -1.60
CA ALA A 222 3.93 18.52 -1.77
C ALA A 222 4.46 18.43 -3.20
N ILE A 223 3.60 18.59 -4.21
CA ILE A 223 3.97 18.61 -5.63
C ILE A 223 4.93 19.76 -5.93
N VAL A 224 4.60 20.98 -5.48
CA VAL A 224 5.45 22.15 -5.69
C VAL A 224 6.79 22.00 -4.95
N VAL A 225 6.76 21.53 -3.70
CA VAL A 225 7.99 21.31 -2.91
C VAL A 225 8.91 20.28 -3.56
N ASP A 226 8.37 19.18 -4.08
CA ASP A 226 9.13 18.16 -4.81
C ASP A 226 9.67 18.71 -6.14
N LYS A 227 8.81 19.35 -6.94
CA LYS A 227 9.16 19.96 -8.24
C LYS A 227 10.35 20.91 -8.14
N TYR A 228 10.39 21.73 -7.10
CA TYR A 228 11.47 22.70 -6.86
C TYR A 228 12.58 22.16 -5.94
N CYS A 229 12.56 20.87 -5.60
CA CYS A 229 13.56 20.22 -4.73
C CYS A 229 13.76 20.96 -3.39
N CYS A 230 12.67 21.38 -2.76
CA CYS A 230 12.64 22.06 -1.47
C CYS A 230 12.34 21.11 -0.30
N THR A 231 12.28 19.80 -0.55
CA THR A 231 11.88 18.77 0.44
C THR A 231 12.73 18.82 1.70
N GLU A 232 14.06 18.88 1.56
CA GLU A 232 15.00 18.91 2.68
C GLU A 232 14.90 20.21 3.48
N ALA A 233 14.76 21.34 2.80
CA ALA A 233 14.65 22.65 3.45
C ALA A 233 13.35 22.79 4.27
N LEU A 234 12.30 22.08 3.86
CA LEU A 234 10.99 22.11 4.50
C LEU A 234 10.65 20.83 5.27
N TYR A 235 11.63 19.95 5.53
CA TYR A 235 11.38 18.62 6.09
C TYR A 235 10.59 18.68 7.40
N LEU A 236 10.99 19.54 8.35
CA LEU A 236 10.31 19.64 9.66
C LEU A 236 8.91 20.26 9.54
N GLN A 237 8.75 21.26 8.68
CA GLN A 237 7.47 21.89 8.42
C GLN A 237 6.51 20.89 7.76
N ALA A 238 6.99 20.16 6.75
CA ALA A 238 6.26 19.09 6.07
C ALA A 238 5.82 17.99 7.04
N GLN A 239 6.73 17.57 7.94
CA GLN A 239 6.43 16.62 8.99
C GLN A 239 5.29 17.11 9.89
N SER A 240 5.36 18.37 10.36
CA SER A 240 4.32 18.97 11.19
C SER A 240 2.98 19.10 10.47
N ILE A 241 2.99 19.52 9.20
CA ILE A 241 1.78 19.69 8.37
C ILE A 241 1.06 18.35 8.18
N LEU A 242 1.83 17.30 7.87
CA LEU A 242 1.30 15.96 7.67
C LEU A 242 0.85 15.31 8.98
N GLN A 243 1.57 15.50 10.09
CA GLN A 243 1.11 15.00 11.38
C GLN A 243 -0.22 15.66 11.80
N TYR A 244 -0.37 16.95 11.50
CA TYR A 244 -1.56 17.70 11.84
C TYR A 244 -2.77 17.26 10.99
N GLY A 245 -3.76 16.66 11.65
CA GLY A 245 -5.02 16.21 11.03
C GLY A 245 -5.01 14.75 10.59
N ASN A 246 -3.96 13.99 10.89
CA ASN A 246 -3.98 12.53 10.77
C ASN A 246 -4.44 11.90 12.10
N HIS A 247 -5.71 11.51 12.14
CA HIS A 247 -6.29 10.72 13.22
C HIS A 247 -6.04 9.25 12.94
N PHE A 248 -5.13 8.64 13.69
CA PHE A 248 -4.76 7.24 13.54
C PHE A 248 -5.58 6.34 14.47
N GLY A 249 -5.88 5.12 14.01
CA GLY A 249 -6.58 4.12 14.82
C GLY A 249 -8.10 4.24 14.83
N GLU A 250 -8.67 5.07 13.95
CA GLU A 250 -10.13 5.18 13.78
C GLU A 250 -10.59 4.39 12.56
N GLU A 251 -11.65 3.60 12.74
CA GLU A 251 -12.24 2.84 11.65
C GLU A 251 -12.90 3.75 10.62
N ARG A 252 -12.61 3.49 9.36
CA ARG A 252 -13.04 4.38 8.29
C ARG A 252 -13.09 3.68 6.94
N LEU A 253 -13.78 4.33 6.02
CA LEU A 253 -13.73 4.00 4.61
C LEU A 253 -12.44 4.63 4.04
N PRO A 254 -11.65 3.90 3.23
CA PRO A 254 -10.55 4.53 2.50
C PRO A 254 -11.12 5.55 1.51
N THR A 255 -10.54 6.75 1.50
CA THR A 255 -11.02 7.88 0.70
C THR A 255 -9.91 8.47 -0.18
N SER A 256 -10.25 9.39 -1.08
CA SER A 256 -9.24 10.17 -1.82
C SER A 256 -8.32 10.97 -0.90
N ARG A 257 -8.82 11.46 0.24
CA ARG A 257 -8.02 12.13 1.29
C ARG A 257 -6.83 11.27 1.73
N ASP A 258 -7.05 9.97 1.89
CA ASP A 258 -6.01 9.04 2.30
C ASP A 258 -4.93 8.87 1.25
N ALA A 259 -5.36 8.74 0.00
CA ALA A 259 -4.46 8.64 -1.13
C ALA A 259 -3.65 9.93 -1.27
N ASP A 260 -4.28 11.10 -1.11
CA ASP A 260 -3.61 12.39 -1.17
C ASP A 260 -2.58 12.53 -0.06
N THR A 261 -2.94 12.15 1.17
CA THR A 261 -2.05 12.23 2.35
C THR A 261 -0.87 11.26 2.21
N LEU A 262 -1.11 10.03 1.76
CA LEU A 262 -0.07 9.04 1.49
C LEU A 262 0.87 9.51 0.37
N THR A 263 0.32 10.12 -0.69
CA THR A 263 1.08 10.66 -1.82
C THR A 263 1.90 11.88 -1.41
N ALA A 264 1.34 12.77 -0.57
CA ALA A 264 2.07 13.91 -0.03
C ALA A 264 3.25 13.45 0.85
N ALA A 265 3.06 12.44 1.71
CA ALA A 265 4.16 11.86 2.49
C ALA A 265 5.23 11.20 1.60
N TYR A 266 4.82 10.62 0.47
CA TYR A 266 5.73 10.08 -0.54
C TYR A 266 6.56 11.17 -1.21
N LEU A 267 5.96 12.28 -1.63
CA LEU A 267 6.68 13.40 -2.27
C LEU A 267 7.59 14.16 -1.30
N LEU A 268 7.11 14.42 -0.08
CA LEU A 268 7.82 15.21 0.94
C LEU A 268 8.95 14.45 1.66
N ASN A 269 9.31 13.27 1.17
CA ASN A 269 10.32 12.39 1.78
C ASN A 269 10.07 12.09 3.26
N GLN A 270 8.82 11.84 3.66
CA GLN A 270 8.45 11.62 5.07
C GLN A 270 8.33 10.12 5.37
N GLY A 271 9.44 9.38 5.39
CA GLY A 271 9.44 7.92 5.50
C GLY A 271 8.65 7.36 6.69
N MET A 272 8.82 7.94 7.88
CA MET A 272 8.10 7.52 9.08
C MET A 272 6.58 7.76 8.99
N LEU A 273 6.17 8.91 8.44
CA LEU A 273 4.75 9.21 8.27
C LEU A 273 4.14 8.36 7.16
N PHE A 274 4.85 8.17 6.06
CA PHE A 274 4.43 7.27 4.98
C PHE A 274 4.17 5.85 5.50
N ARG A 275 5.08 5.33 6.32
CA ARG A 275 4.91 4.02 6.98
C ARG A 275 3.72 4.02 7.94
N LYS A 276 3.56 5.07 8.75
CA LYS A 276 2.45 5.17 9.71
C LYS A 276 1.08 5.27 9.02
N ILE A 277 0.96 6.11 7.99
CA ILE A 277 -0.26 6.28 7.19
C ILE A 277 -0.61 4.99 6.46
N SER A 278 0.36 4.33 5.83
CA SER A 278 0.12 3.05 5.16
C SER A 278 -0.27 1.93 6.14
N LEU A 279 0.32 1.88 7.32
CA LEU A 279 -0.09 0.95 8.37
C LEU A 279 -1.52 1.23 8.84
N ASP A 280 -1.88 2.49 9.07
CA ASP A 280 -3.24 2.87 9.43
C ASP A 280 -4.25 2.46 8.36
N LEU A 281 -3.92 2.65 7.08
CA LEU A 281 -4.77 2.16 5.99
C LEU A 281 -4.91 0.64 6.00
N ILE A 282 -3.83 -0.11 6.23
CA ILE A 282 -3.88 -1.57 6.34
C ILE A 282 -4.78 -1.99 7.51
N MET A 283 -4.63 -1.35 8.67
CA MET A 283 -5.26 -1.76 9.92
C MET A 283 -6.71 -1.29 10.07
N CYS A 284 -7.02 -0.08 9.64
CA CYS A 284 -8.26 0.62 9.96
C CYS A 284 -9.28 0.65 8.79
N SER A 285 -8.89 0.20 7.60
CA SER A 285 -9.78 0.20 6.43
C SER A 285 -10.82 -0.93 6.48
N THR A 286 -12.09 -0.54 6.34
CA THR A 286 -13.25 -1.43 6.30
C THR A 286 -13.59 -1.94 4.89
N LEU A 287 -12.91 -1.42 3.86
CA LEU A 287 -13.02 -1.82 2.45
C LEU A 287 -11.67 -2.28 1.88
N PRO A 288 -11.66 -3.03 0.76
CA PRO A 288 -10.47 -3.29 -0.03
C PRO A 288 -9.77 -2.00 -0.45
N LEU A 289 -8.43 -2.01 -0.43
CA LEU A 289 -7.60 -0.85 -0.77
C LEU A 289 -7.30 -0.75 -2.27
N THR A 290 -7.81 -1.66 -3.10
CA THR A 290 -7.51 -1.72 -4.54
C THR A 290 -7.93 -0.49 -5.32
N GLU A 291 -8.96 0.22 -4.85
CA GLU A 291 -9.47 1.43 -5.49
C GLU A 291 -8.90 2.73 -4.89
N LEU A 292 -8.03 2.63 -3.89
CA LEU A 292 -7.40 3.79 -3.25
C LEU A 292 -6.60 4.58 -4.30
N ARG A 293 -7.05 5.80 -4.60
CA ARG A 293 -6.42 6.71 -5.56
C ARG A 293 -6.67 8.17 -5.19
N SER A 294 -5.70 9.03 -5.51
CA SER A 294 -5.90 10.47 -5.42
C SER A 294 -6.99 10.89 -6.41
N ALA A 295 -7.84 11.84 -6.01
CA ALA A 295 -8.85 12.40 -6.90
C ALA A 295 -8.22 13.34 -7.94
N SER A 296 -7.20 14.10 -7.55
CA SER A 296 -6.57 15.11 -8.38
C SER A 296 -5.36 14.57 -9.15
N HIS A 297 -4.55 13.71 -8.53
CA HIS A 297 -3.25 13.27 -9.08
C HIS A 297 -3.03 11.76 -8.96
N PRO A 298 -3.81 10.94 -9.68
CA PRO A 298 -3.80 9.48 -9.52
C PRO A 298 -2.48 8.80 -9.93
N ASP A 299 -1.64 9.48 -10.71
CA ASP A 299 -0.44 8.89 -11.33
C ASP A 299 0.88 9.14 -10.57
N ILE A 300 0.86 9.94 -9.50
CA ILE A 300 2.10 10.29 -8.77
C ILE A 300 2.63 9.11 -7.96
N LEU A 301 1.75 8.42 -7.24
CA LEU A 301 2.13 7.27 -6.44
C LEU A 301 2.37 6.06 -7.37
N PRO A 302 3.44 5.26 -7.17
CA PRO A 302 3.72 4.13 -8.06
C PRO A 302 2.51 3.20 -8.27
N GLN A 303 2.21 2.91 -9.53
CA GLN A 303 1.07 2.05 -9.91
C GLN A 303 1.18 0.69 -9.23
N GLY A 304 0.19 0.34 -8.41
CA GLY A 304 0.15 -0.93 -7.68
C GLY A 304 0.45 -0.81 -6.18
N ILE A 305 0.77 0.37 -5.65
CA ILE A 305 0.87 0.56 -4.19
C ILE A 305 -0.45 0.21 -3.49
N SER A 306 -1.58 0.62 -4.05
CA SER A 306 -2.92 0.24 -3.56
C SER A 306 -3.10 -1.28 -3.49
N LEU A 307 -2.60 -2.00 -4.49
CA LEU A 307 -2.60 -3.46 -4.53
C LEU A 307 -1.68 -4.05 -3.45
N VAL A 308 -0.46 -3.54 -3.27
CA VAL A 308 0.47 -3.99 -2.23
C VAL A 308 -0.11 -3.79 -0.84
N LEU A 309 -0.72 -2.63 -0.57
CA LEU A 309 -1.43 -2.36 0.68
C LEU A 309 -2.55 -3.38 0.91
N ASN A 310 -3.37 -3.63 -0.12
CA ASN A 310 -4.45 -4.60 -0.03
C ASN A 310 -3.93 -6.03 0.22
N LEU A 311 -2.83 -6.42 -0.44
CA LEU A 311 -2.21 -7.72 -0.24
C LEU A 311 -1.66 -7.90 1.18
N ARG A 312 -1.04 -6.86 1.77
CA ARG A 312 -0.60 -6.88 3.17
C ARG A 312 -1.77 -6.97 4.15
N ARG A 313 -2.83 -6.21 3.90
CA ARG A 313 -4.09 -6.33 4.67
C ARG A 313 -4.62 -7.75 4.62
N ASN A 314 -4.67 -8.37 3.44
CA ASN A 314 -5.17 -9.73 3.27
C ASN A 314 -4.27 -10.79 3.92
N ALA A 315 -2.95 -10.60 3.89
CA ALA A 315 -2.00 -11.48 4.58
C ALA A 315 -2.20 -11.45 6.10
N SER A 316 -2.58 -10.29 6.65
CA SER A 316 -2.91 -10.15 8.07
C SER A 316 -4.20 -10.89 8.43
N PHE A 317 -5.24 -10.79 7.58
CA PHE A 317 -6.44 -11.63 7.72
C PHE A 317 -6.13 -13.13 7.61
N ALA A 318 -5.24 -13.54 6.69
CA ALA A 318 -4.83 -14.95 6.59
C ALA A 318 -4.13 -15.44 7.87
N THR A 319 -3.29 -14.61 8.48
CA THR A 319 -2.63 -14.92 9.76
C THR A 319 -3.66 -15.17 10.87
N LEU A 320 -4.77 -14.41 10.89
CA LEU A 320 -5.86 -14.64 11.83
C LEU A 320 -6.52 -16.01 11.60
N VAL A 321 -6.74 -16.40 10.34
CA VAL A 321 -7.29 -17.72 10.00
C VAL A 321 -6.37 -18.83 10.51
N ASP A 322 -5.07 -18.73 10.22
CA ASP A 322 -4.07 -19.70 10.70
C ASP A 322 -4.06 -19.79 12.24
N ALA A 323 -4.18 -18.65 12.94
CA ALA A 323 -4.22 -18.61 14.39
C ALA A 323 -5.48 -19.30 14.96
N VAL A 324 -6.64 -19.10 14.33
CA VAL A 324 -7.88 -19.81 14.72
C VAL A 324 -7.78 -21.30 14.44
N GLU A 325 -7.14 -21.71 13.33
CA GLU A 325 -6.89 -23.13 13.04
C GLU A 325 -6.00 -23.79 14.09
N LEU A 326 -4.98 -23.08 14.59
CA LEU A 326 -4.13 -23.57 15.68
C LEU A 326 -4.91 -23.74 17.00
N LEU A 327 -5.87 -22.86 17.30
CA LEU A 327 -6.76 -23.03 18.46
C LEU A 327 -7.77 -24.17 18.25
N CYS A 328 -8.17 -24.44 17.00
CA CYS A 328 -9.01 -25.59 16.65
C CYS A 328 -8.29 -26.95 16.77
N ASP A 329 -6.96 -26.98 16.86
CA ASP A 329 -6.18 -28.22 17.04
C ASP A 329 -6.31 -28.81 18.47
N ILE A 330 -7.16 -28.23 19.34
CA ILE A 330 -7.71 -28.89 20.54
C ILE A 330 -8.55 -30.09 20.09
N SER A 331 -7.87 -31.21 19.92
CA SER A 331 -8.43 -32.47 19.46
C SER A 331 -8.76 -33.37 20.64
N CYS A 332 -9.83 -34.14 20.48
CA CYS A 332 -10.00 -35.32 21.32
C CYS A 332 -8.93 -36.36 20.97
N TYR A 333 -8.03 -36.68 21.92
CA TYR A 333 -7.01 -37.73 21.79
C TYR A 333 -7.56 -39.11 21.37
N ASN A 334 -8.86 -39.38 21.58
CA ASN A 334 -9.49 -40.69 21.34
C ASN A 334 -10.31 -40.79 20.05
N CYS A 335 -10.79 -39.69 19.46
CA CYS A 335 -11.63 -39.71 18.25
C CYS A 335 -11.28 -38.66 17.19
N ASP A 336 -10.21 -37.88 17.37
CA ASP A 336 -9.71 -36.87 16.41
C ASP A 336 -10.77 -35.85 15.97
N ASN A 337 -11.88 -35.74 16.74
CA ASN A 337 -12.92 -34.76 16.48
C ASN A 337 -12.43 -33.39 16.95
N ARG A 338 -12.55 -32.39 16.07
CA ARG A 338 -12.16 -31.01 16.30
C ARG A 338 -13.45 -30.22 16.53
N ASP A 339 -13.60 -29.60 17.68
CA ASP A 339 -14.77 -28.76 17.94
C ASP A 339 -14.54 -27.32 17.46
N TYR A 340 -14.61 -27.15 16.15
CA TYR A 340 -14.53 -25.82 15.52
C TYR A 340 -15.84 -25.04 15.70
N VAL A 341 -16.96 -25.70 15.98
CA VAL A 341 -18.28 -25.04 15.98
C VAL A 341 -18.42 -24.08 17.16
N HIS A 342 -18.01 -24.51 18.36
CA HIS A 342 -18.09 -23.66 19.55
C HIS A 342 -17.12 -22.47 19.47
N LEU A 343 -15.89 -22.69 19.02
CA LEU A 343 -14.91 -21.62 18.83
C LEU A 343 -15.36 -20.62 17.75
N LEU A 344 -15.78 -21.10 16.58
CA LEU A 344 -16.23 -20.23 15.51
C LEU A 344 -17.46 -19.42 15.94
N ARG A 345 -18.42 -20.03 16.65
CA ARG A 345 -19.56 -19.30 17.21
C ARG A 345 -19.14 -18.21 18.19
N HIS A 346 -18.26 -18.54 19.15
CA HIS A 346 -17.73 -17.60 20.13
C HIS A 346 -17.02 -16.41 19.46
N LEU A 347 -16.23 -16.69 18.43
CA LEU A 347 -15.57 -15.66 17.63
C LEU A 347 -16.57 -14.83 16.83
N THR A 348 -17.55 -15.44 16.17
CA THR A 348 -18.56 -14.69 15.40
C THR A 348 -19.39 -13.77 16.28
N GLU A 349 -19.81 -14.23 17.46
CA GLU A 349 -20.58 -13.46 18.43
C GLU A 349 -19.71 -12.35 19.04
N GLY A 350 -18.52 -12.68 19.53
CA GLY A 350 -17.65 -11.73 20.23
C GLY A 350 -16.98 -10.69 19.33
N LEU A 351 -16.73 -11.01 18.05
CA LEU A 351 -16.24 -10.07 17.05
C LEU A 351 -17.35 -9.33 16.30
N GLU A 352 -18.62 -9.68 16.55
CA GLU A 352 -19.80 -9.12 15.88
C GLU A 352 -19.72 -9.28 14.35
N ILE A 353 -19.31 -10.47 13.88
CA ILE A 353 -19.17 -10.80 12.46
C ILE A 353 -20.16 -11.88 12.03
N ASN A 354 -20.64 -11.80 10.79
CA ASN A 354 -21.63 -12.74 10.27
C ASN A 354 -21.08 -14.16 10.03
N ARG A 355 -19.78 -14.27 9.72
CA ARG A 355 -19.11 -15.55 9.45
C ARG A 355 -17.60 -15.41 9.55
N PHE A 356 -16.95 -16.54 9.81
CA PHE A 356 -15.51 -16.70 9.75
C PHE A 356 -15.17 -17.82 8.74
N PRO A 357 -14.10 -17.70 7.92
CA PRO A 357 -13.19 -16.56 7.82
C PRO A 357 -13.89 -15.30 7.31
N ILE A 358 -13.35 -14.13 7.67
CA ILE A 358 -13.88 -12.84 7.24
C ILE A 358 -13.62 -12.71 5.75
N GLU A 359 -14.67 -12.90 4.94
CA GLU A 359 -14.56 -12.74 3.49
C GLU A 359 -14.35 -11.27 3.13
N ASN A 360 -13.42 -11.04 2.22
CA ASN A 360 -12.79 -9.74 1.97
C ASN A 360 -13.58 -8.79 1.05
N GLU A 361 -14.82 -9.12 0.67
CA GLU A 361 -15.35 -8.65 -0.62
C GLU A 361 -16.32 -7.47 -0.60
N ALA A 362 -16.74 -6.92 0.55
CA ALA A 362 -17.71 -5.82 0.51
C ALA A 362 -17.52 -4.77 1.58
N ARG A 363 -17.82 -5.09 2.84
CA ARG A 363 -17.72 -4.18 3.98
C ARG A 363 -17.63 -5.04 5.22
N GLY A 364 -16.53 -4.91 5.95
CA GLY A 364 -16.26 -5.73 7.13
C GLY A 364 -15.56 -4.94 8.21
N PRO A 365 -15.41 -5.53 9.42
CA PRO A 365 -14.60 -4.91 10.45
C PRO A 365 -13.17 -4.73 9.98
N SER A 366 -12.55 -3.66 10.44
CA SER A 366 -11.13 -3.43 10.25
C SER A 366 -10.27 -4.43 11.06
N LEU A 367 -9.01 -4.62 10.70
CA LEU A 367 -8.07 -5.42 11.50
C LEU A 367 -7.91 -4.82 12.90
N HIS A 368 -7.88 -3.48 13.00
CA HIS A 368 -7.80 -2.76 14.26
C HIS A 368 -9.00 -3.08 15.18
N TRP A 369 -10.21 -3.12 14.62
CA TRP A 369 -11.40 -3.51 15.37
C TRP A 369 -11.35 -4.95 15.86
N ILE A 370 -11.03 -5.88 14.97
CA ILE A 370 -10.91 -7.30 15.30
C ILE A 370 -9.91 -7.48 16.43
N GLN A 371 -8.74 -6.86 16.30
CA GLN A 371 -7.69 -6.90 17.28
C GLN A 371 -8.15 -6.36 18.65
N LYS A 372 -8.84 -5.21 18.67
CA LYS A 372 -9.41 -4.65 19.91
C LYS A 372 -10.44 -5.59 20.54
N ARG A 373 -11.30 -6.20 19.74
CA ARG A 373 -12.34 -7.14 20.20
C ARG A 373 -11.75 -8.45 20.71
N LEU A 374 -10.76 -9.03 20.02
CA LEU A 374 -10.03 -10.22 20.45
C LEU A 374 -9.47 -10.08 21.88
N ARG A 375 -8.85 -8.93 22.19
CA ARG A 375 -8.31 -8.65 23.54
C ARG A 375 -9.40 -8.53 24.62
N GLY A 376 -10.63 -8.23 24.20
CA GLY A 376 -11.80 -8.12 25.06
C GLY A 376 -12.64 -9.39 25.18
N LEU A 377 -12.28 -10.48 24.47
CA LEU A 377 -13.06 -11.72 24.53
C LEU A 377 -12.92 -12.41 25.89
N ASP A 378 -14.04 -12.93 26.36
CA ASP A 378 -14.09 -13.82 27.51
C ASP A 378 -13.49 -15.20 27.16
N PRO A 379 -12.95 -15.92 28.16
CA PRO A 379 -12.47 -17.28 27.96
C PRO A 379 -13.62 -18.19 27.49
N LEU A 380 -13.35 -19.01 26.47
CA LEU A 380 -14.33 -19.99 26.01
C LEU A 380 -14.24 -21.21 26.92
N LYS A 381 -15.36 -21.55 27.57
CA LYS A 381 -15.51 -22.80 28.32
C LYS A 381 -16.36 -23.76 27.51
N MET A 382 -15.81 -24.93 27.22
CA MET A 382 -16.53 -26.00 26.55
C MET A 382 -16.91 -27.05 27.59
N ASP A 383 -18.21 -27.30 27.73
CA ASP A 383 -18.67 -28.33 28.66
C ASP A 383 -18.33 -29.72 28.12
N ALA A 384 -18.20 -30.67 29.04
CA ALA A 384 -17.96 -32.10 28.79
C ALA A 384 -18.98 -32.75 27.82
N ARG A 385 -20.16 -32.14 27.62
CA ARG A 385 -21.27 -32.65 26.81
C ARG A 385 -21.32 -32.04 25.40
N SER A 386 -20.63 -30.93 25.19
CA SER A 386 -20.62 -30.12 23.96
C SER A 386 -19.70 -30.75 22.91
N ILE A 387 -18.60 -31.36 23.35
CA ILE A 387 -17.71 -32.11 22.48
C ILE A 387 -18.31 -33.49 22.23
N THR A 388 -19.14 -33.60 21.18
CA THR A 388 -19.67 -34.89 20.74
C THR A 388 -18.53 -35.74 20.18
N CYS A 389 -18.05 -36.71 20.95
CA CYS A 389 -17.10 -37.70 20.44
C CYS A 389 -17.87 -38.90 19.90
N HIS A 390 -17.64 -39.25 18.62
CA HIS A 390 -18.29 -40.42 18.01
C HIS A 390 -17.95 -41.74 18.71
N ARG A 391 -16.91 -41.78 19.56
CA ARG A 391 -16.41 -42.98 20.26
C ARG A 391 -16.83 -43.06 21.73
N TYR A 392 -17.07 -41.94 22.40
CA TYR A 392 -17.56 -41.88 23.77
C TYR A 392 -18.68 -40.86 23.83
N MET A 393 -19.84 -41.26 24.33
CA MET A 393 -21.07 -40.43 24.34
C MET A 393 -20.87 -39.07 25.05
N TYR A 394 -19.85 -38.96 25.92
CA TYR A 394 -19.44 -37.73 26.63
C TYR A 394 -17.92 -37.72 26.88
N HIS A 395 -17.31 -36.54 26.90
CA HIS A 395 -15.92 -36.34 27.32
C HIS A 395 -15.84 -36.06 28.83
N PRO A 396 -14.91 -36.65 29.59
CA PRO A 396 -14.80 -36.36 31.02
C PRO A 396 -14.02 -35.07 31.35
N TYR A 397 -13.51 -34.35 30.35
CA TYR A 397 -12.66 -33.17 30.55
C TYR A 397 -13.34 -31.89 30.07
N GLU A 398 -13.42 -30.89 30.95
CA GLU A 398 -13.69 -29.51 30.57
C GLU A 398 -12.48 -28.98 29.80
N ALA A 399 -12.70 -28.53 28.57
CA ALA A 399 -11.70 -27.84 27.79
C ALA A 399 -12.01 -26.34 27.84
N SER A 400 -10.97 -25.51 28.03
CA SER A 400 -11.13 -24.07 28.00
C SER A 400 -10.05 -23.43 27.16
N ILE A 401 -10.45 -22.47 26.32
CA ILE A 401 -9.53 -21.56 25.66
C ILE A 401 -9.43 -20.33 26.56
N PRO A 402 -8.26 -20.07 27.14
CA PRO A 402 -8.08 -18.99 28.09
C PRO A 402 -8.08 -17.64 27.36
N ARG A 403 -8.32 -16.55 28.09
CA ARG A 403 -8.37 -15.19 27.51
C ARG A 403 -7.06 -14.82 26.82
N GLU A 404 -5.96 -15.27 27.39
CA GLU A 404 -4.59 -15.06 26.92
C GLU A 404 -4.41 -15.59 25.50
N ALA A 405 -5.06 -16.68 25.12
CA ALA A 405 -4.99 -17.22 23.76
C ALA A 405 -5.61 -16.24 22.73
N PHE A 406 -6.70 -15.55 23.07
CA PHE A 406 -7.28 -14.52 22.20
C PHE A 406 -6.41 -13.26 22.15
N ALA A 407 -5.78 -12.88 23.27
CA ALA A 407 -4.82 -11.79 23.30
C ALA A 407 -3.57 -12.09 22.45
N ASP A 408 -3.04 -13.32 22.52
CA ASP A 408 -1.92 -13.78 21.71
C ASP A 408 -2.25 -13.74 20.20
N MET A 409 -3.48 -14.07 19.82
CA MET A 409 -3.95 -13.88 18.44
C MET A 409 -3.94 -12.41 18.04
N ALA A 410 -4.44 -11.51 18.90
CA ALA A 410 -4.41 -10.07 18.63
C ALA A 410 -2.97 -9.53 18.50
N ASP A 411 -2.05 -10.03 19.32
CA ASP A 411 -0.64 -9.64 19.28
C ASP A 411 0.10 -10.24 18.08
N SER A 412 -0.37 -11.38 17.56
CA SER A 412 0.14 -11.93 16.30
C SER A 412 -0.13 -10.99 15.14
N LEU A 413 -1.29 -10.31 15.12
CA LEU A 413 -1.62 -9.30 14.11
C LEU A 413 -0.64 -8.12 14.15
N ASP A 414 -0.27 -7.62 15.34
CA ASP A 414 0.72 -6.54 15.46
C ASP A 414 2.10 -6.92 14.90
N LYS A 415 2.46 -8.21 14.96
CA LYS A 415 3.76 -8.70 14.48
C LYS A 415 3.81 -8.80 12.96
N VAL A 416 2.69 -9.12 12.31
CA VAL A 416 2.62 -9.26 10.84
C VAL A 416 2.20 -7.98 10.13
N SER A 417 1.38 -7.15 10.79
CA SER A 417 0.94 -5.87 10.25
C SER A 417 2.06 -4.85 10.32
N ASP A 418 2.55 -4.41 9.16
CA ASP A 418 3.55 -3.36 9.07
C ASP A 418 3.23 -2.44 7.88
N GLY A 419 3.53 -1.16 8.07
CA GLY A 419 3.42 -0.16 7.02
C GLY A 419 4.44 -0.39 5.91
N LEU A 420 4.22 0.29 4.79
CA LEU A 420 5.18 0.29 3.68
C LEU A 420 6.37 1.19 4.03
N CYS A 421 7.57 0.71 3.71
CA CYS A 421 8.78 1.50 3.82
C CYS A 421 8.94 2.36 2.57
N LEU A 422 9.08 3.68 2.73
CA LEU A 422 9.22 4.62 1.63
C LEU A 422 10.41 4.29 0.72
N GLN A 423 11.56 3.99 1.32
CA GLN A 423 12.77 3.66 0.56
C GLN A 423 12.61 2.37 -0.25
N CYS A 424 11.98 1.34 0.32
CA CYS A 424 11.66 0.12 -0.42
C CYS A 424 10.71 0.41 -1.60
N VAL A 425 9.74 1.31 -1.44
CA VAL A 425 8.82 1.69 -2.51
C VAL A 425 9.53 2.42 -3.65
N ARG A 426 10.52 3.26 -3.34
CA ARG A 426 11.26 4.05 -4.33
C ARG A 426 12.35 3.25 -5.05
N GLU A 427 13.10 2.44 -4.31
CA GLU A 427 14.31 1.80 -4.83
C GLU A 427 14.10 0.33 -5.21
N LYS A 428 13.13 -0.34 -4.60
CA LYS A 428 12.88 -1.76 -4.84
C LYS A 428 11.59 -1.90 -5.66
N GLY A 429 11.53 -2.95 -6.48
CA GLY A 429 10.30 -3.30 -7.17
C GLY A 429 9.16 -3.58 -6.17
N LEU A 430 7.92 -3.33 -6.57
CA LEU A 430 6.73 -3.51 -5.72
C LEU A 430 6.60 -4.92 -5.14
N SER A 431 7.16 -5.94 -5.79
CA SER A 431 7.20 -7.31 -5.26
C SER A 431 7.99 -7.42 -3.95
N GLU A 432 9.07 -6.65 -3.79
CA GLU A 432 9.84 -6.62 -2.54
C GLU A 432 9.11 -5.86 -1.44
N CYS A 433 8.20 -4.93 -1.80
CA CYS A 433 7.34 -4.25 -0.84
C CYS A 433 6.29 -5.16 -0.19
N LEU A 434 6.09 -6.39 -0.68
CA LEU A 434 5.26 -7.38 0.02
C LEU A 434 5.94 -7.91 1.29
N LYS A 435 7.27 -7.87 1.36
CA LYS A 435 8.03 -8.31 2.52
C LYS A 435 8.18 -7.17 3.52
N ARG A 436 8.25 -7.53 4.80
CA ARG A 436 8.56 -6.58 5.87
C ARG A 436 9.97 -6.00 5.66
N CYS A 437 10.12 -4.69 5.87
CA CYS A 437 11.43 -4.03 5.81
C CYS A 437 12.09 -4.12 7.18
N PHE A 438 13.29 -4.71 7.23
CA PHE A 438 14.11 -4.82 8.44
C PHE A 438 15.37 -3.96 8.40
N ASP A 439 15.57 -3.19 7.34
CA ASP A 439 16.72 -2.31 7.23
C ASP A 439 16.56 -1.11 8.18
N PRO A 440 17.40 -0.98 9.22
CA PRO A 440 17.31 0.13 10.15
C PRO A 440 17.65 1.47 9.50
N SER A 441 18.44 1.50 8.42
CA SER A 441 18.76 2.75 7.71
C SER A 441 17.53 3.36 7.02
N HIS A 442 16.48 2.57 6.81
CA HIS A 442 15.23 3.03 6.20
C HIS A 442 14.20 3.56 7.21
N ILE A 443 14.52 3.55 8.50
CA ILE A 443 13.59 4.02 9.55
C ILE A 443 13.60 5.55 9.61
N ASP A 444 14.74 6.20 9.33
CA ASP A 444 14.90 7.65 9.43
C ASP A 444 14.98 8.37 8.07
N ALA A 445 14.94 7.62 6.95
CA ALA A 445 15.15 8.12 5.58
C ALA A 445 13.90 8.69 4.91
#